data_AF-A0A106BSH5-F1
#
_entry.id   AF-A0A106BSH5-F1
#
_cell.length_a   1.000
_cell.length_b   1.000
_cell.length_c   1.000
_cell.angle_alpha   90.00
_cell.angle_beta   90.00
_cell.angle_gamma   90.00
#
_symmetry.space_group_name_H-M   'P 1'
#
loop_
_entity.id
_entity.type
_entity.pdbx_description
1 polymer ?
#
loop_
_entity_poly.entity_id
_entity_poly.type
_entity_poly.pdbx_seq_one_letter_code
_entity_poly.pdbx_strand_id
1 'polypeptide(L)'
;MNPGYELPQDEAAYSFGFLDEYAKREVRRCILKAISIPGYQTPYASREMPMGRGFGTGGLQVTLSLIGPDDNLKVIDQGADDSVNAVNLRQFVELTCPGVDTTERTQEATLIQSRHRIPETPLTEDQVLVLQ
;
A
#
# COMPACT_ATOMS: atom_id res chain seq x y z
N MET A 1 -14.35 -0.05 26.19
CA MET A 1 -12.92 0.32 26.10
C MET A 1 -12.13 -0.70 26.89
N ASN A 2 -11.05 -1.24 26.31
CA ASN A 2 -10.25 -2.29 26.94
C ASN A 2 -9.36 -1.65 28.02
N PRO A 3 -9.46 -2.05 29.31
CA PRO A 3 -8.77 -1.38 30.41
C PRO A 3 -7.24 -1.54 30.42
N GLY A 4 -6.68 -2.38 29.54
CA GLY A 4 -5.23 -2.54 29.34
C GLY A 4 -4.67 -1.80 28.13
N TYR A 5 -5.36 -0.78 27.62
CA TYR A 5 -4.90 0.00 26.48
C TYR A 5 -3.93 1.10 26.95
N GLU A 6 -2.64 0.83 26.84
CA GLU A 6 -1.59 1.84 26.94
C GLU A 6 -1.31 2.40 25.54
N LEU A 7 -1.38 3.73 25.40
CA LEU A 7 -0.94 4.41 24.18
C LEU A 7 0.60 4.28 24.09
N PRO A 8 1.17 3.99 22.90
CA PRO A 8 2.62 3.94 22.73
C PRO A 8 3.28 5.23 23.21
N GLN A 9 4.34 5.12 24.00
CA GLN A 9 5.08 6.25 24.61
C GLN A 9 6.32 6.65 23.78
N ASP A 10 6.25 6.67 22.45
CA ASP A 10 7.40 7.12 21.64
C ASP A 10 7.18 8.46 20.95
N GLU A 11 8.18 9.34 21.11
CA GLU A 11 8.34 10.59 20.39
C GLU A 11 8.51 10.32 18.88
N ALA A 12 7.44 10.55 18.11
CA ALA A 12 7.47 10.79 16.67
C ALA A 12 8.11 9.72 15.74
N ALA A 13 7.89 8.43 16.00
CA ALA A 13 8.11 7.38 14.99
C ALA A 13 6.76 6.74 14.59
N TYR A 14 6.40 6.82 13.31
CA TYR A 14 5.23 6.09 12.79
C TYR A 14 5.49 4.57 12.82
N SER A 15 4.43 3.76 12.92
CA SER A 15 4.56 2.32 12.66
C SER A 15 5.09 2.10 11.24
N PHE A 16 5.81 1.00 10.99
CA PHE A 16 6.22 0.61 9.63
C PHE A 16 4.98 0.62 8.73
N GLY A 17 5.01 1.29 7.58
CA GLY A 17 3.83 1.44 6.73
C GLY A 17 2.73 2.33 7.27
N PHE A 18 3.03 3.24 8.21
CA PHE A 18 2.16 4.28 8.79
C PHE A 18 0.94 3.80 9.59
N LEU A 19 0.21 2.82 9.09
CA LEU A 19 -0.94 2.20 9.72
C LEU A 19 -0.51 1.41 10.96
N ASP A 20 -1.33 1.47 12.01
CA ASP A 20 -1.18 0.58 13.16
C ASP A 20 -1.46 -0.88 12.78
N GLU A 21 -0.98 -1.82 13.60
CA GLU A 21 -1.13 -3.26 13.35
C GLU A 21 -2.60 -3.74 13.36
N TYR A 22 -3.49 -3.05 14.08
CA TYR A 22 -4.91 -3.40 14.10
C TYR A 22 -5.59 -3.05 12.76
N ALA A 23 -5.26 -1.89 12.20
CA ALA A 23 -5.71 -1.44 10.90
C ALA A 23 -5.19 -2.36 9.79
N LYS A 24 -3.89 -2.65 9.75
CA LYS A 24 -3.33 -3.61 8.78
C LYS A 24 -3.99 -4.97 8.88
N ARG A 25 -4.18 -5.48 10.10
CA ARG A 25 -4.83 -6.79 10.32
C ARG A 25 -6.28 -6.80 9.84
N GLU A 26 -7.01 -5.69 9.93
CA GLU A 26 -8.35 -5.58 9.38
C GLU A 26 -8.34 -5.55 7.85
N VAL A 27 -7.50 -4.71 7.24
CA VAL A 27 -7.32 -4.64 5.78
C VAL A 27 -6.94 -6.02 5.22
N ARG A 28 -5.97 -6.72 5.85
CA ARG A 28 -5.55 -8.07 5.46
C ARG A 28 -6.71 -9.08 5.50
N ARG A 29 -7.58 -9.03 6.52
CA ARG A 29 -8.79 -9.90 6.55
C ARG A 29 -9.76 -9.56 5.41
N CYS A 30 -9.94 -8.28 5.10
CA CYS A 30 -10.78 -7.84 3.99
C CYS A 30 -10.21 -8.28 2.63
N ILE A 31 -8.89 -8.22 2.45
CA ILE A 31 -8.19 -8.75 1.26
C ILE A 31 -8.46 -10.26 1.12
N LEU A 32 -8.28 -11.05 2.18
CA LEU A 32 -8.55 -12.49 2.14
C LEU A 32 -10.01 -12.82 1.78
N LYS A 33 -10.97 -12.00 2.25
CA LYS A 33 -12.38 -12.12 1.87
C LYS A 33 -12.62 -11.77 0.40
N ALA A 34 -11.99 -10.70 -0.09
CA ALA A 34 -12.09 -10.30 -1.49
C ALA A 34 -11.52 -11.35 -2.45
N ILE A 35 -10.38 -11.97 -2.09
CA ILE A 35 -9.80 -13.09 -2.84
C ILE A 35 -10.76 -14.29 -2.86
N SER A 36 -11.40 -14.58 -1.72
CA SER A 36 -12.32 -15.72 -1.60
C SER A 36 -13.64 -15.51 -2.36
N ILE A 37 -13.98 -14.27 -2.74
CA ILE A 37 -15.22 -13.92 -3.43
C ILE A 37 -14.91 -12.94 -4.58
N PRO A 38 -14.35 -13.44 -5.70
CA PRO A 38 -13.90 -12.59 -6.80
C PRO A 38 -14.99 -11.65 -7.32
N GLY A 39 -14.68 -10.35 -7.42
CA GLY A 39 -15.59 -9.31 -7.88
C GLY A 39 -16.53 -8.73 -6.81
N TYR A 40 -16.60 -9.31 -5.61
CA TYR A 40 -17.34 -8.74 -4.50
C TYR A 40 -16.56 -7.57 -3.86
N GLN A 41 -17.21 -6.41 -3.77
CA GLN A 41 -16.67 -5.24 -3.09
C GLN A 41 -16.75 -5.43 -1.57
N THR A 42 -15.68 -5.95 -0.98
CA THR A 42 -15.60 -6.18 0.46
C THR A 42 -15.46 -4.83 1.19
N PRO A 43 -16.43 -4.43 2.02
CA PRO A 43 -16.32 -3.21 2.81
C PRO A 43 -15.19 -3.34 3.84
N TYR A 44 -14.44 -2.28 4.06
CA TYR A 44 -13.42 -2.21 5.11
C TYR A 44 -13.41 -0.83 5.76
N ALA A 45 -12.85 -0.74 6.97
CA ALA A 45 -12.80 0.50 7.73
C ALA A 45 -11.60 1.38 7.33
N SER A 46 -11.75 2.12 6.21
CA SER A 46 -10.73 3.06 5.72
C SER A 46 -10.31 4.06 6.79
N ARG A 47 -9.01 4.30 6.86
CA ARG A 47 -8.40 5.30 7.75
C ARG A 47 -8.12 6.60 7.00
N GLU A 48 -7.96 7.66 7.77
CA GLU A 48 -7.47 8.92 7.22
C GLU A 48 -5.99 8.77 6.88
N MET A 49 -5.63 9.26 5.71
CA MET A 49 -4.27 9.21 5.18
C MET A 49 -3.81 10.66 4.93
N PRO A 50 -2.50 10.94 4.91
CA PRO A 50 -1.96 12.27 4.61
C PRO A 50 -2.10 12.67 3.12
N MET A 51 -2.91 11.94 2.36
CA MET A 51 -3.28 12.23 0.97
C MET A 51 -4.77 12.52 0.90
N GLY A 52 -5.16 13.45 0.03
CA GLY A 52 -6.57 13.77 -0.20
C GLY A 52 -7.37 12.54 -0.68
N ARG A 53 -8.61 12.41 -0.23
CA ARG A 53 -9.52 11.39 -0.80
C ARG A 53 -9.65 11.61 -2.31
N GLY A 54 -9.64 10.53 -3.08
CA GLY A 54 -9.58 10.56 -4.54
C GLY A 54 -8.16 10.53 -5.14
N PHE A 55 -7.12 10.65 -4.32
CA PHE A 55 -5.71 10.55 -4.74
C PHE A 55 -5.07 9.21 -4.33
N GLY A 56 -5.80 8.10 -4.49
CA GLY A 56 -5.22 6.76 -4.31
C GLY A 56 -5.12 6.24 -2.88
N THR A 57 -5.77 6.89 -1.90
CA THR A 57 -5.74 6.47 -0.48
C THR A 57 -6.16 5.02 -0.22
N GLY A 58 -7.05 4.45 -1.03
CA GLY A 58 -7.45 3.04 -0.92
C GLY A 58 -6.33 2.09 -1.34
N GLY A 59 -5.77 2.30 -2.53
CA GLY A 59 -4.61 1.54 -3.01
C GLY A 59 -3.42 1.67 -2.06
N LEU A 60 -3.16 2.87 -1.53
CA LEU A 60 -2.08 3.08 -0.57
C LEU A 60 -2.29 2.28 0.73
N GLN A 61 -3.51 2.24 1.29
CA GLN A 61 -3.77 1.43 2.50
C GLN A 61 -3.57 -0.07 2.26
N VAL A 62 -3.91 -0.56 1.06
CA VAL A 62 -3.63 -1.95 0.67
C VAL A 62 -2.13 -2.18 0.55
N THR A 63 -1.41 -1.32 -0.17
CA THR A 63 0.06 -1.37 -0.31
C THR A 63 0.75 -1.40 1.06
N LEU A 64 0.44 -0.46 1.94
CA LEU A 64 1.04 -0.38 3.29
C LEU A 64 0.67 -1.56 4.21
N SER A 65 -0.41 -2.28 3.89
CA SER A 65 -0.81 -3.48 4.62
C SER A 65 -0.15 -4.75 4.06
N LEU A 66 0.32 -4.73 2.82
CA LEU A 66 0.96 -5.87 2.16
C LEU A 66 2.48 -5.80 2.24
N ILE A 67 3.05 -4.61 2.08
CA ILE A 67 4.48 -4.40 1.92
C ILE A 67 5.29 -4.90 3.13
N GLY A 68 6.41 -5.55 2.83
CA GLY A 68 7.41 -6.03 3.77
C GLY A 68 8.80 -5.49 3.44
N PRO A 69 9.80 -5.75 4.31
CA PRO A 69 11.16 -5.21 4.15
C PRO A 69 11.91 -5.75 2.92
N ASP A 70 11.52 -6.93 2.40
CA ASP A 70 12.16 -7.56 1.24
C ASP A 70 11.45 -7.22 -0.09
N ASP A 71 10.46 -6.32 -0.07
CA ASP A 71 9.74 -5.90 -1.27
C ASP A 71 10.51 -4.84 -2.06
N ASN A 72 10.32 -4.87 -3.38
CA ASN A 72 10.74 -3.82 -4.29
C ASN A 72 9.50 -3.17 -4.90
N LEU A 73 9.18 -1.96 -4.46
CA LEU A 73 7.94 -1.28 -4.83
C LEU A 73 8.09 -0.47 -6.12
N LYS A 74 7.16 -0.68 -7.06
CA LYS A 74 6.92 0.22 -8.18
C LYS A 74 5.62 0.99 -8.00
N VAL A 75 5.62 2.29 -8.25
CA VAL A 75 4.41 3.12 -8.20
C VAL A 75 4.26 3.90 -9.50
N ILE A 76 3.11 3.78 -10.16
CA ILE A 76 2.81 4.46 -11.43
C ILE A 76 1.44 5.14 -11.41
N ASP A 77 1.33 6.29 -12.08
CA ASP A 77 0.05 6.95 -12.42
C ASP A 77 0.04 7.25 -13.93
N GLN A 78 -1.03 6.86 -14.62
CA GLN A 78 -1.12 6.90 -16.10
C GLN A 78 -0.01 6.11 -16.80
N GLY A 79 0.66 5.18 -16.10
CA GLY A 79 1.80 4.43 -16.63
C GLY A 79 3.15 5.12 -16.44
N ALA A 80 3.19 6.25 -15.74
CA ALA A 80 4.40 7.03 -15.48
C ALA A 80 4.79 6.99 -14.00
N ASP A 81 6.07 6.69 -13.73
CA ASP A 81 6.69 6.64 -12.40
C ASP A 81 6.99 8.04 -11.84
N ASP A 82 7.10 9.04 -12.71
CA ASP A 82 7.51 10.42 -12.42
C ASP A 82 6.33 11.41 -12.32
N SER A 83 5.10 10.92 -12.45
CA SER A 83 3.91 11.72 -12.18
C SER A 83 3.92 12.22 -10.72
N VAL A 84 3.34 13.41 -10.49
CA VAL A 84 3.28 14.01 -9.15
C VAL A 84 2.67 13.06 -8.12
N ASN A 85 1.60 12.36 -8.48
CA ASN A 85 0.94 11.42 -7.58
C ASN A 85 1.80 10.18 -7.31
N ALA A 86 2.41 9.59 -8.34
CA ALA A 86 3.29 8.42 -8.16
C ALA A 86 4.51 8.75 -7.30
N VAL A 87 5.16 9.90 -7.55
CA VAL A 87 6.30 10.38 -6.76
C VAL A 87 5.89 10.59 -5.30
N ASN A 88 4.78 11.28 -5.04
CA ASN A 88 4.33 11.54 -3.67
C ASN A 88 3.99 10.25 -2.90
N LEU A 89 3.35 9.29 -3.56
CA LEU A 89 3.01 8.00 -2.95
C LEU A 89 4.27 7.16 -2.68
N ARG A 90 5.21 7.12 -3.63
CA ARG A 90 6.49 6.41 -3.48
C ARG A 90 7.32 7.01 -2.34
N GLN A 91 7.48 8.33 -2.31
CA GLN A 91 8.20 9.03 -1.23
C GLN A 91 7.55 8.79 0.14
N PHE A 92 6.22 8.72 0.20
CA PHE A 92 5.53 8.39 1.44
C PHE A 92 5.81 6.97 1.91
N VAL A 93 5.86 5.99 0.99
CA VAL A 93 6.25 4.63 1.33
C VAL A 93 7.71 4.59 1.79
N GLU A 94 8.63 5.21 1.07
CA GLU A 94 10.06 5.27 1.45
C GLU A 94 10.25 5.90 2.85
N LEU A 95 9.46 6.93 3.17
CA LEU A 95 9.49 7.57 4.49
C LEU A 95 8.94 6.67 5.61
N THR A 96 7.91 5.87 5.33
CA THR A 96 7.16 5.12 6.36
C THR A 96 7.52 3.64 6.42
N CYS A 97 8.21 3.11 5.42
CA CYS A 97 8.65 1.73 5.29
C CYS A 97 10.19 1.70 5.15
N PRO A 98 10.95 2.07 6.20
CA PRO A 98 12.40 2.13 6.11
C PRO A 98 12.99 0.77 5.73
N GLY A 99 13.90 0.78 4.76
CA GLY A 99 14.58 -0.42 4.24
C GLY A 99 13.89 -1.09 3.05
N VAL A 100 12.73 -0.63 2.62
CA VAL A 100 12.07 -1.09 1.39
C VAL A 100 12.71 -0.44 0.17
N ASP A 101 13.00 -1.25 -0.85
CA ASP A 101 13.54 -0.77 -2.13
C ASP A 101 12.42 -0.27 -3.06
N THR A 102 12.76 0.64 -3.98
CA THR A 102 11.86 1.09 -5.03
C THR A 102 12.48 0.96 -6.41
N THR A 103 11.65 0.68 -7.42
CA THR A 103 12.09 0.50 -8.81
C THR A 103 11.12 1.09 -9.81
N GLU A 104 11.65 1.55 -10.93
CA GLU A 104 10.87 1.93 -12.12
C GLU A 104 10.74 0.76 -13.11
N ARG A 105 11.40 -0.37 -12.86
CA ARG A 105 11.41 -1.53 -13.77
C ARG A 105 10.36 -2.54 -13.35
N THR A 106 9.34 -2.73 -14.19
CA THR A 106 8.24 -3.66 -13.91
C THR A 106 8.73 -5.07 -13.57
N GLN A 107 9.80 -5.56 -14.20
CA GLN A 107 10.32 -6.92 -13.97
C GLN A 107 11.03 -7.11 -12.62
N GLU A 108 11.44 -6.02 -11.97
CA GLU A 108 12.15 -6.05 -10.69
C GLU A 108 11.22 -5.83 -9.50
N ALA A 109 9.99 -5.34 -9.75
CA ALA A 109 9.04 -5.05 -8.70
C ALA A 109 8.42 -6.34 -8.13
N THR A 110 8.22 -6.42 -6.82
CA THR A 110 7.41 -7.47 -6.17
C THR A 110 5.99 -6.96 -5.92
N LEU A 111 5.86 -5.66 -5.66
CA LEU A 111 4.59 -4.97 -5.43
C LEU A 111 4.50 -3.77 -6.38
N ILE A 112 3.37 -3.63 -7.07
CA ILE A 112 3.11 -2.55 -8.02
C ILE A 112 1.84 -1.84 -7.61
N GLN A 113 1.93 -0.56 -7.25
CA GLN A 113 0.75 0.29 -7.06
C GLN A 113 0.51 1.12 -8.32
N SER A 114 -0.66 0.96 -8.94
CA SER A 114 -0.97 1.61 -10.21
C SER A 114 -2.29 2.36 -10.19
N ARG A 115 -2.30 3.51 -10.87
CA ARG A 115 -3.51 4.26 -11.20
C ARG A 115 -3.73 4.30 -12.72
N HIS A 116 -4.89 3.78 -13.13
CA HIS A 116 -5.43 3.77 -14.50
C HIS A 116 -4.66 2.97 -15.56
N ARG A 117 -3.59 2.24 -15.20
CA ARG A 117 -2.84 1.40 -16.16
C ARG A 117 -2.44 0.04 -15.59
N ILE A 118 -2.34 -0.93 -16.47
CA ILE A 118 -1.58 -2.16 -16.23
C ILE A 118 -0.28 -2.00 -17.02
N PRO A 119 0.89 -2.39 -16.47
CA PRO A 119 2.14 -2.37 -17.24
C PRO A 119 2.04 -3.21 -18.52
N GLU A 120 2.67 -2.73 -19.60
CA GLU A 120 2.72 -3.49 -20.87
C GLU A 120 3.64 -4.71 -20.76
N THR A 121 4.63 -4.64 -19.88
CA THR A 121 5.46 -5.81 -19.54
C THR A 121 4.59 -6.84 -18.81
N PRO A 122 4.52 -8.09 -19.29
CA PRO A 122 3.76 -9.14 -18.62
C PRO A 122 4.19 -9.31 -17.17
N LEU A 123 3.20 -9.45 -16.28
CA LEU A 123 3.45 -9.72 -14.87
C LEU A 123 3.79 -11.19 -14.64
N THR A 124 4.48 -11.47 -13.55
CA THR A 124 4.84 -12.82 -13.11
C THR A 124 3.98 -13.27 -11.93
N GLU A 125 4.07 -14.55 -11.57
CA GLU A 125 3.30 -15.14 -10.46
C GLU A 125 3.66 -14.58 -9.08
N ASP A 126 4.88 -14.07 -8.93
CA ASP A 126 5.39 -13.51 -7.67
C ASP A 126 5.02 -12.03 -7.48
N GLN A 127 4.33 -11.42 -8.44
CA GLN A 127 4.00 -9.99 -8.42
C GLN A 127 2.57 -9.71 -7.97
N VAL A 128 2.43 -8.68 -7.13
CA VAL A 128 1.12 -8.16 -6.72
C VAL A 128 0.86 -6.80 -7.37
N LEU A 129 -0.24 -6.67 -8.11
CA LEU A 129 -0.72 -5.40 -8.66
C LEU A 129 -1.87 -4.85 -7.82
N VAL A 130 -1.67 -3.68 -7.22
CA VAL A 130 -2.67 -2.92 -6.46
C VAL A 130 -3.21 -1.79 -7.33
N LEU A 131 -4.50 -1.83 -7.64
CA LEU A 131 -5.19 -0.82 -8.44
C LEU A 131 -5.87 0.23 -7.55
N GLN A 132 -5.66 1.51 -7.87
CA GLN A 132 -6.32 2.66 -7.23
C GLN A 132 -7.72 2.92 -7.77
#